data_AF-A0A0M3HKC5-F1
#
_entry.id   AF-A0A0M3HKC5-F1
#
_cell.length_a   1.000
_cell.length_b   1.000
_cell.length_c   1.000
_cell.angle_alpha   90.00
_cell.angle_beta   90.00
_cell.angle_gamma   90.00
#
_symmetry.space_group_name_H-M   'P 1'
#
loop_
_entity.id
_entity.type
_entity.pdbx_description
1 polymer ?
#
loop_
_entity_poly.entity_id
_entity_poly.type
_entity_poly.pdbx_seq_one_letter_code
_entity_poly.pdbx_strand_id
1 'polypeptide(L)' 'MNKLQCRRHTYSYVVMTLFGPNLMQLRKNCRTNTLTASTVCRVGIHALYAIKQVHEIGYVHRDIKP' A
#
# COMPACT_ATOMS: atom_id res chain seq x y z
N MET A 1 14.57 -17.61 13.39
CA MET A 1 13.76 -17.09 12.26
C MET A 1 12.40 -16.67 12.79
N ASN A 2 12.12 -15.38 12.77
CA ASN A 2 11.05 -14.75 13.55
C ASN A 2 9.68 -14.95 12.87
N LYS A 3 8.76 -15.67 13.53
CA LYS A 3 7.37 -15.84 13.05
C LYS A 3 6.58 -14.54 13.31
N LEU A 4 6.33 -13.75 12.26
CA LEU A 4 5.42 -12.57 12.27
C LEU A 4 3.97 -12.92 11.89
N GLN A 5 3.69 -14.19 11.63
CA GLN A 5 2.37 -14.72 11.33
C GLN A 5 2.02 -15.85 12.30
N CYS A 6 0.82 -15.79 12.88
CA CYS A 6 0.29 -16.81 13.77
C CYS A 6 -1.08 -17.25 13.28
N ARG A 7 -1.31 -18.57 13.28
CA ARG A 7 -2.57 -19.18 12.87
C ARG A 7 -3.18 -19.89 14.08
N ARG A 8 -4.39 -19.46 14.46
CA ARG A 8 -5.23 -20.08 15.49
C ARG A 8 -6.37 -20.85 14.81
N HIS A 9 -7.13 -21.62 15.60
CA HIS A 9 -8.23 -22.44 15.10
C HIS A 9 -9.33 -21.62 14.40
N THR A 10 -9.58 -20.39 14.86
CA THR A 10 -10.68 -19.53 14.39
C THR A 10 -10.24 -18.29 13.63
N TYR A 11 -8.97 -17.90 13.69
CA TYR A 11 -8.46 -16.70 13.00
C TYR A 11 -6.97 -16.80 12.68
N SER A 12 -6.55 -16.01 11.70
CA SER A 12 -5.13 -15.80 11.36
C SER A 12 -4.85 -14.30 11.39
N TYR A 13 -3.67 -13.93 11.85
CA TYR A 13 -3.25 -12.52 11.85
C TYR A 13 -1.80 -12.38 11.40
N VAL A 14 -1.49 -11.19 10.88
CA VAL A 14 -0.14 -10.78 10.47
C VAL A 14 0.16 -9.47 11.19
N VAL A 15 1.32 -9.39 11.82
CA VAL A 15 1.82 -8.14 12.39
C VAL A 15 2.67 -7.44 11.33
N MET A 16 2.34 -6.19 11.03
CA MET A 16 3.04 -5.36 10.07
C MET A 16 3.19 -3.93 10.61
N THR A 17 4.04 -3.14 9.97
CA THR A 17 4.22 -1.73 10.31
C THR A 17 2.92 -0.95 10.11
N LEU A 18 2.58 -0.11 11.10
CA LEU A 18 1.49 0.86 10.96
C LEU A 18 1.94 2.02 10.07
N PHE A 19 1.28 2.20 8.94
CA PHE A 19 1.51 3.33 8.04
C PHE A 19 0.58 4.51 8.38
N GLY A 20 0.86 5.66 7.76
CA GLY A 20 0.01 6.85 7.87
C GLY A 20 -1.29 6.75 7.06
N PRO A 21 -1.96 7.90 6.82
CA PRO A 21 -3.19 7.95 6.04
C PRO A 21 -3.03 7.40 4.62
N ASN A 22 -4.07 6.75 4.09
CA ASN A 22 -4.08 6.27 2.70
C ASN A 22 -4.26 7.41 1.69
N LEU A 23 -4.07 7.13 0.39
CA LEU A 23 -4.11 8.16 -0.65
C LEU A 23 -5.48 8.83 -0.76
N MET A 24 -6.57 8.08 -0.53
CA MET A 24 -7.92 8.64 -0.51
C MET A 24 -8.11 9.64 0.64
N GLN A 25 -7.58 9.35 1.83
CA GLN A 25 -7.59 10.26 2.98
C GLN A 25 -6.74 11.50 2.70
N LEU A 26 -5.52 11.32 2.17
CA LEU A 26 -4.65 12.44 1.81
C LEU A 26 -5.30 13.39 0.79
N ARG A 27 -5.95 12.83 -0.24
CA ARG A 27 -6.69 13.63 -1.22
C ARG A 27 -7.81 14.45 -0.56
N LYS A 28 -8.60 13.85 0.32
CA LYS A 28 -9.70 14.53 1.03
C LYS A 28 -9.20 15.65 1.95
N ASN A 29 -7.99 15.53 2.47
CA ASN A 29 -7.38 16.56 3.32
C ASN A 29 -6.84 17.75 2.52
N CYS A 30 -6.73 17.65 1.20
CA CYS A 30 -6.38 18.79 0.36
C CYS A 30 -7.59 19.71 0.17
N ARG A 31 -7.38 21.04 0.22
CA ARG A 31 -8.43 22.05 0.09
C ARG A 31 -9.33 21.86 -1.15
N THR A 32 -8.72 21.40 -2.25
CA THR A 32 -9.39 21.18 -3.55
C THR A 32 -9.88 19.75 -3.75
N ASN A 33 -9.73 18.88 -2.73
CA ASN A 33 -9.98 17.43 -2.85
C ASN A 33 -9.23 16.78 -4.03
N THR A 34 -8.06 17.32 -4.37
CA THR A 34 -7.18 16.85 -5.45
C THR A 34 -5.72 16.86 -5.02
N LEU A 35 -4.92 15.96 -5.59
CA LEU A 35 -3.47 15.98 -5.46
C LEU A 35 -2.88 16.80 -6.63
N THR A 36 -1.81 17.54 -6.37
CA THR A 36 -1.08 18.26 -7.44
C THR A 36 -0.41 17.27 -8.39
N ALA A 37 -0.20 17.66 -9.64
CA ALA A 37 0.47 16.82 -10.64
C ALA A 37 1.84 16.30 -10.14
N SER A 38 2.65 17.16 -9.52
CA SER A 38 3.93 16.77 -8.91
C SER A 38 3.78 15.68 -7.83
N THR A 39 2.71 15.74 -7.02
CA THR A 39 2.44 14.73 -6.00
C THR A 39 1.97 13.41 -6.63
N VAL A 40 1.08 13.48 -7.62
CA VAL A 40 0.60 12.31 -8.37
C VAL A 40 1.76 11.59 -9.05
N CYS A 41 2.68 12.32 -9.70
CA CYS A 41 3.86 11.71 -10.33
C CYS A 41 4.74 10.97 -9.33
N ARG A 42 5.01 11.56 -8.16
CA ARG A 42 5.81 10.91 -7.09
C ARG A 42 5.12 9.66 -6.56
N VAL A 43 3.80 9.72 -6.30
CA VAL A 43 3.01 8.54 -5.91
C VAL A 43 3.07 7.45 -6.97
N GLY A 44 2.93 7.82 -8.26
CA GLY A 44 3.02 6.90 -9.38
C GLY A 44 4.37 6.17 -9.45
N ILE A 45 5.48 6.88 -9.26
CA ILE A 45 6.82 6.29 -9.21
C ILE A 45 6.93 5.25 -8.09
N HIS A 46 6.49 5.59 -6.87
CA HIS A 46 6.52 4.66 -5.75
C HIS A 46 5.59 3.45 -5.94
N ALA A 47 4.40 3.67 -6.50
CA ALA A 47 3.46 2.60 -6.79
C ALA A 47 4.01 1.62 -7.84
N LEU A 48 4.60 2.13 -8.93
CA LEU A 48 5.23 1.30 -9.96
C LEU A 48 6.43 0.52 -9.41
N TYR A 49 7.24 1.15 -8.56
CA TYR A 49 8.33 0.46 -7.88
C TYR A 49 7.81 -0.68 -6.99
N ALA A 50 6.77 -0.45 -6.19
CA ALA A 50 6.16 -1.50 -5.36
C ALA A 50 5.59 -2.66 -6.20
N ILE A 51 4.91 -2.35 -7.32
CA ILE A 51 4.38 -3.36 -8.24
C ILE A 51 5.52 -4.21 -8.81
N LYS A 52 6.62 -3.57 -9.25
CA LYS A 52 7.82 -4.28 -9.71
C LYS A 52 8.33 -5.26 -8.65
N GLN A 53 8.47 -4.84 -7.39
CA GLN A 53 8.94 -5.73 -6.33
C GLN A 53 8.05 -6.97 -6.13
N VAL A 54 6.73 -6.80 -6.22
CA VAL A 54 5.77 -7.93 -6.13
C VAL A 54 5.90 -8.87 -7.33
N HIS A 55 6.09 -8.31 -8.53
CA HIS A 55 6.28 -9.10 -9.74
C HIS A 55 7.61 -9.86 -9.75
N GLU A 56 8.69 -9.29 -9.21
CA GLU A 56 10.01 -9.93 -9.11
C GLU A 56 9.99 -11.21 -8.26
N ILE A 57 9.08 -11.29 -7.29
CA ILE A 57 8.87 -12.52 -6.48
C ILE A 57 7.80 -13.45 -7.06
N GLY A 58 7.32 -13.19 -8.28
CA GLY A 58 6.41 -14.06 -9.02
C GLY A 58 4.92 -13.93 -8.66
N TYR A 59 4.51 -12.85 -7.98
CA TYR A 59 3.11 -12.62 -7.60
C TYR A 59 2.47 -11.49 -8.41
N VAL A 60 1.14 -11.52 -8.55
CA VAL A 60 0.33 -10.45 -9.13
C VAL A 60 -0.57 -9.87 -8.03
N HIS A 61 -0.55 -8.55 -7.83
CA HIS A 61 -1.32 -7.90 -6.76
C HIS A 61 -2.85 -8.05 -6.94
N ARG A 62 -3.34 -7.99 -8.18
CA ARG A 62 -4.75 -8.15 -8.61
C ARG A 62 -5.78 -7.14 -8.06
N ASP A 63 -5.45 -6.37 -7.02
CA ASP A 63 -6.35 -5.39 -6.40
C ASP A 63 -5.64 -4.04 -6.14
N ILE A 64 -5.05 -3.45 -7.18
CA ILE A 64 -4.36 -2.16 -7.06
C ILE A 64 -5.41 -1.05 -7.02
N LYS A 65 -5.43 -0.26 -5.94
CA LYS A 65 -6.35 0.86 -5.73
C LYS A 65 -5.75 1.94 -4.81
N PRO A 66 -6.27 3.17 -4.87
CA PRO A 66 -5.89 4.27 -3.96
C PRO A 66 -6.28 4.06 -2.50
#